data_AF-A0A1Q6V1P6-F1
#
_entry.id   AF-A0A1Q6V1P6-F1
#
_cell.length_a   1.000
_cell.length_b   1.000
_cell.length_c   1.000
_cell.angle_alpha   90.00
_cell.angle_beta   90.00
_cell.angle_gamma   90.00
#
_symmetry.space_group_name_H-M   'P 1'
#
loop_
_entity.id
_entity.type
_entity.pdbx_description
1 polymer ?
#
loop_
_entity_poly.entity_id
_entity_poly.type
_entity_poly.pdbx_seq_one_letter_code
_entity_poly.pdbx_strand_id
1 'polypeptide(L)'
;MKQNYGESARRWYDKDPILSKSMYTLEHSSDETQIKIALNLIKIIIEHNISNSKYKDIGDILTAVEDGKIPRGIDRWYDIDITVRTAINMLENCPQETQKQVTREMAELVVNKIKEEESKYDNIDDLISDLVKNIDDEDEPDNL
;
A
#
# COMPACT_ATOMS: atom_id res chain seq x y z
N MET A 1 0.05 19.54 -29.89
CA MET A 1 0.64 20.22 -28.71
C MET A 1 1.36 19.16 -27.90
N LYS A 2 2.69 19.21 -27.80
CA LYS A 2 3.46 18.29 -26.94
C LYS A 2 3.44 18.89 -25.54
N GLN A 3 2.65 18.33 -24.63
CA GLN A 3 2.70 18.72 -23.23
C GLN A 3 4.00 18.19 -22.65
N ASN A 4 4.87 19.10 -22.23
CA ASN A 4 6.08 18.79 -21.47
C ASN A 4 5.63 18.31 -20.08
N TYR A 5 5.60 17.00 -19.86
CA TYR A 5 5.40 16.36 -18.55
C TYR A 5 6.67 16.48 -17.66
N GLY A 6 7.35 17.63 -17.70
CA GLY A 6 8.61 17.85 -16.99
C GLY A 6 8.45 18.18 -15.50
N GLU A 7 7.22 18.42 -15.03
CA GLU A 7 6.98 19.02 -13.72
C GLU A 7 5.71 18.46 -13.05
N SER A 8 5.52 17.14 -13.07
CA SER A 8 4.74 16.53 -11.97
C SER A 8 5.47 16.91 -10.69
N ALA A 9 4.92 17.85 -9.92
CA ALA A 9 5.47 18.25 -8.63
C ALA A 9 5.88 16.97 -7.87
N ARG A 10 7.19 16.80 -7.59
CA ARG A 10 7.71 15.57 -6.99
C ARG A 10 6.81 15.21 -5.81
N ARG A 11 6.19 14.04 -5.85
CA ARG A 11 5.30 13.57 -4.78
C ARG A 11 6.10 13.56 -3.49
N TRP A 12 5.46 13.71 -2.33
CA TRP A 12 6.22 13.88 -1.07
C TRP A 12 7.22 12.72 -0.83
N TYR A 13 6.84 11.51 -1.26
CA TYR A 13 7.67 10.31 -1.17
C TYR A 13 8.80 10.23 -2.21
N ASP A 14 8.74 11.01 -3.30
CA ASP A 14 9.80 11.05 -4.32
C ASP A 14 11.09 11.74 -3.83
N LYS A 15 11.04 12.32 -2.63
CA LYS A 15 12.20 12.94 -1.97
C LYS A 15 13.15 11.90 -1.37
N ASP A 16 12.65 10.70 -1.07
CA ASP A 16 13.43 9.58 -0.56
C ASP A 16 13.47 8.48 -1.65
N PRO A 17 14.66 8.11 -2.16
CA PRO A 17 14.77 7.13 -3.23
C PRO A 17 14.29 5.73 -2.82
N ILE A 18 14.42 5.36 -1.55
CA ILE A 18 13.94 4.08 -1.01
C ILE A 18 12.41 4.12 -0.99
N LEU A 19 11.84 5.18 -0.41
CA LEU A 19 10.39 5.29 -0.33
C LEU A 19 9.73 5.40 -1.71
N SER A 20 10.32 6.18 -2.62
CA SER A 20 9.85 6.30 -4.01
C SER A 20 9.84 4.93 -4.70
N LYS A 21 10.89 4.13 -4.53
CA LYS A 21 10.95 2.78 -5.11
C LYS A 21 9.94 1.83 -4.48
N SER A 22 9.76 1.88 -3.15
CA SER A 22 8.74 1.11 -2.44
C SER A 22 7.32 1.47 -2.91
N MET A 23 7.02 2.77 -3.05
CA MET A 23 5.73 3.27 -3.54
C MET A 23 5.46 2.88 -4.99
N TYR A 24 6.46 3.01 -5.87
CA TYR A 24 6.35 2.53 -7.26
C TYR A 24 6.02 1.04 -7.32
N THR A 25 6.68 0.24 -6.47
CA THR A 25 6.51 -1.21 -6.47
C THR A 25 5.14 -1.60 -5.92
N LEU A 26 4.69 -0.92 -4.87
CA LEU A 26 3.37 -1.11 -4.30
C LEU A 26 2.25 -0.73 -5.30
N GLU A 27 2.39 0.38 -6.03
CA GLU A 27 1.46 0.83 -7.08
C GLU A 27 1.24 -0.22 -8.19
N HIS A 28 2.26 -1.04 -8.46
CA HIS A 28 2.23 -2.08 -9.51
C HIS A 28 1.98 -3.49 -8.95
N SER A 29 1.66 -3.62 -7.65
CA SER A 29 1.27 -4.88 -7.03
C SER A 29 -0.25 -5.08 -7.07
N SER A 30 -0.71 -6.32 -6.85
CA SER A 30 -2.13 -6.62 -6.78
C SER A 30 -2.83 -5.87 -5.64
N ASP A 31 -4.13 -5.57 -5.79
CA ASP A 31 -4.92 -4.89 -4.76
C ASP A 31 -4.84 -5.63 -3.41
N GLU A 32 -4.87 -6.96 -3.43
CA GLU A 32 -4.73 -7.80 -2.23
C GLU A 32 -3.39 -7.54 -1.52
N THR A 33 -2.29 -7.45 -2.29
CA THR A 33 -0.96 -7.17 -1.75
C THR A 33 -0.85 -5.72 -1.28
N GLN A 34 -1.43 -4.76 -1.99
CA GLN A 34 -1.50 -3.37 -1.56
C GLN A 34 -2.17 -3.25 -0.18
N ILE A 35 -3.33 -3.90 0.00
CA ILE A 35 -4.08 -3.91 1.27
C ILE A 35 -3.26 -4.58 2.38
N LYS A 36 -2.65 -5.75 2.11
CA LYS A 36 -1.82 -6.47 3.12
C LYS A 36 -0.64 -5.63 3.58
N ILE A 37 0.07 -5.00 2.65
CA ILE A 37 1.20 -4.12 2.96
C ILE A 37 0.72 -2.91 3.74
N ALA A 38 -0.41 -2.31 3.36
CA ALA A 38 -1.00 -1.18 4.07
C ALA A 38 -1.37 -1.50 5.53
N LEU A 39 -1.99 -2.67 5.78
CA LEU A 39 -2.31 -3.13 7.14
C LEU A 39 -1.05 -3.33 7.99
N ASN A 40 -0.02 -3.96 7.41
CA ASN A 40 1.27 -4.13 8.09
C ASN A 40 1.94 -2.78 8.38
N LEU A 41 1.86 -1.83 7.45
CA LEU A 41 2.40 -0.49 7.61
C LEU A 41 1.71 0.27 8.75
N ILE A 42 0.37 0.22 8.84
CA ILE A 42 -0.40 0.81 9.94
C ILE A 42 0.06 0.23 11.28
N LYS A 43 0.20 -1.10 11.37
CA LYS A 43 0.68 -1.79 12.58
C LYS A 43 2.05 -1.29 13.01
N ILE A 44 3.02 -1.27 12.09
CA ILE A 44 4.39 -0.79 12.34
C ILE A 44 4.38 0.66 12.84
N ILE A 45 3.60 1.54 12.18
CA ILE A 45 3.50 2.95 12.57
C ILE A 45 2.94 3.08 14.00
N ILE A 46 1.92 2.32 14.35
CA ILE A 46 1.35 2.30 15.71
C ILE A 46 2.39 1.81 16.72
N GLU A 47 3.10 0.72 16.44
CA GLU A 47 4.14 0.16 17.31
C GLU A 47 5.28 1.17 17.58
N HIS A 48 5.75 1.87 16.54
CA HIS A 48 6.75 2.94 16.68
C HIS A 48 6.22 4.13 17.48
N ASN A 49 4.95 4.50 17.29
CA ASN A 49 4.34 5.63 17.99
C ASN A 49 4.08 5.37 19.47
N ILE A 50 3.67 4.14 19.83
CA ILE A 50 3.56 3.70 21.23
C ILE A 50 4.95 3.71 21.88
N SER A 51 5.95 3.20 21.18
CA SER A 51 7.34 3.16 21.66
C SER A 51 7.95 4.56 21.87
N ASN A 52 7.50 5.57 21.11
CA ASN A 52 7.99 6.96 21.18
C ASN A 52 7.16 7.90 22.09
N SER A 53 6.12 7.42 22.79
CA SER A 53 5.32 8.21 23.77
C SER A 53 4.61 9.46 23.21
N LYS A 54 4.60 9.71 21.90
CA LYS A 54 4.18 11.01 21.32
C LYS A 54 2.75 11.10 20.81
N TYR A 55 2.06 9.96 20.67
CA TYR A 55 0.64 9.92 20.32
C TYR A 55 -0.14 9.39 21.53
N LYS A 56 -1.04 10.23 22.05
CA LYS A 56 -2.08 9.79 22.98
C LYS A 56 -3.11 9.03 22.16
N ASP A 57 -3.36 7.81 22.60
CA ASP A 57 -4.45 6.93 22.21
C ASP A 57 -4.56 6.52 20.73
N ILE A 58 -4.59 5.22 20.52
CA ILE A 58 -4.84 4.57 19.22
C ILE A 58 -6.19 5.03 18.64
N GLY A 59 -7.11 5.45 19.51
CA GLY A 59 -8.40 6.02 19.15
C GLY A 59 -8.32 7.30 18.30
N ASP A 60 -7.32 8.16 18.48
CA ASP A 60 -7.18 9.38 17.66
C ASP A 60 -6.73 9.05 16.22
N ILE A 61 -5.95 7.97 16.06
CA ILE A 61 -5.53 7.45 14.75
C ILE A 61 -6.72 6.79 14.05
N LEU A 62 -7.46 5.91 14.73
CA LEU A 62 -8.68 5.30 14.17
C LEU A 62 -9.73 6.36 13.83
N THR A 63 -9.91 7.38 14.67
CA THR A 63 -10.86 8.47 14.40
C THR A 63 -10.42 9.28 13.17
N ALA A 64 -9.12 9.55 12.98
CA ALA A 64 -8.62 10.22 11.78
C ALA A 64 -8.83 9.40 10.48
N VAL A 65 -8.88 8.07 10.62
CA VAL A 65 -9.17 7.11 9.55
C VAL A 65 -10.68 7.05 9.24
N GLU A 66 -11.52 6.99 10.27
CA GLU A 66 -12.98 6.92 10.16
C GLU A 66 -13.62 8.24 9.72
N ASP A 67 -13.09 9.39 10.15
CA ASP A 67 -13.73 10.68 9.90
C ASP A 67 -13.67 11.14 8.43
N GLY A 68 -12.87 10.49 7.57
CA GLY A 68 -12.74 10.90 6.16
C GLY A 68 -12.34 12.37 5.97
N LYS A 69 -11.79 13.01 7.03
CA LYS A 69 -11.43 14.44 7.10
C LYS A 69 -10.04 14.73 6.54
N ILE A 70 -9.37 13.74 5.97
CA ILE A 70 -8.15 13.98 5.18
C ILE A 70 -8.62 14.50 3.81
N PRO A 71 -8.15 15.68 3.35
CA PRO A 71 -8.60 16.29 2.11
C PRO A 71 -8.55 15.28 0.96
N ARG A 72 -9.70 15.10 0.30
CA ARG A 72 -9.90 14.23 -0.85
C ARG A 72 -9.01 14.70 -2.02
N GLY A 73 -7.80 14.17 -2.10
CA GLY A 73 -7.12 13.98 -3.38
C GLY A 73 -7.79 12.77 -4.02
N ILE A 74 -8.45 12.95 -5.15
CA ILE A 74 -9.09 11.83 -5.87
C ILE A 74 -8.15 11.35 -7.01
N ASP A 75 -6.89 11.81 -6.99
CA ASP A 75 -6.00 11.75 -8.15
C ASP A 75 -4.74 10.89 -7.92
N ARG A 76 -4.54 10.29 -6.73
CA ARG A 76 -3.39 9.42 -6.47
C ARG A 76 -3.82 7.97 -6.45
N TRP A 77 -2.96 7.07 -6.93
CA TRP A 77 -3.27 5.64 -7.04
C TRP A 77 -3.66 5.02 -5.69
N TYR A 78 -2.99 5.43 -4.60
CA TYR A 78 -3.26 4.92 -3.26
C TYR A 78 -4.50 5.55 -2.63
N ASP A 79 -5.09 6.57 -3.26
CA ASP A 79 -6.35 7.15 -2.81
C ASP A 79 -7.56 6.29 -3.23
N ILE A 80 -7.39 5.19 -3.96
CA ILE A 80 -8.50 4.31 -4.37
C ILE A 80 -9.03 3.53 -3.15
N ASP A 81 -8.16 2.78 -2.48
CA ASP A 81 -8.51 1.98 -1.31
C ASP A 81 -8.34 2.76 0.00
N ILE A 82 -9.31 2.65 0.90
CA ILE A 82 -9.30 3.39 2.19
C ILE A 82 -8.16 2.95 3.11
N THR A 83 -7.79 1.67 3.08
CA THR A 83 -6.73 1.10 3.92
C THR A 83 -5.37 1.56 3.43
N VAL A 84 -5.12 1.47 2.12
CA VAL A 84 -3.88 1.95 1.50
C VAL A 84 -3.74 3.46 1.72
N ARG A 85 -4.79 4.23 1.45
CA ARG A 85 -4.82 5.67 1.70
C ARG A 85 -4.48 6.03 3.14
N THR A 86 -5.11 5.33 4.08
CA THR A 86 -4.87 5.49 5.51
C THR A 86 -3.39 5.27 5.86
N ALA A 87 -2.82 4.15 5.43
CA ALA A 87 -1.45 3.78 5.75
C ALA A 87 -0.45 4.82 5.21
N ILE A 88 -0.63 5.26 3.97
CA ILE A 88 0.24 6.27 3.33
C ILE A 88 0.10 7.64 3.99
N ASN A 89 -1.12 8.04 4.36
CA ASN A 89 -1.34 9.29 5.08
C ASN A 89 -0.73 9.26 6.49
N MET A 90 -0.84 8.13 7.20
CA MET A 90 -0.17 7.95 8.49
C MET A 90 1.35 8.08 8.34
N LEU A 91 1.92 7.47 7.30
CA LEU A 91 3.36 7.55 7.02
C LEU A 91 3.82 8.98 6.66
N GLU A 92 3.04 9.72 5.87
CA GLU A 92 3.34 11.11 5.51
C GLU A 92 3.38 12.03 6.75
N ASN A 93 2.49 11.78 7.72
CA ASN A 93 2.33 12.59 8.93
C ASN A 93 3.20 12.12 10.12
N CYS A 94 3.97 11.05 9.97
CA CYS A 94 4.92 10.63 11.00
C CYS A 94 6.06 11.66 11.19
N PRO A 95 6.64 11.78 12.40
CA PRO A 95 7.88 12.49 12.59
C PRO A 95 8.97 11.93 11.67
N GLN A 96 9.87 12.78 11.16
CA GLN A 96 10.86 12.39 10.15
C GLN A 96 11.72 11.18 10.55
N GLU A 97 12.06 11.04 11.84
CA GLU A 97 12.82 9.90 12.35
C GLU A 97 12.02 8.59 12.29
N THR A 98 10.74 8.63 12.69
CA THR A 98 9.83 7.48 12.55
C THR A 98 9.60 7.17 11.07
N GLN A 99 9.36 8.18 10.23
CA GLN A 99 9.17 7.99 8.79
C GLN A 99 10.36 7.26 8.15
N LYS A 100 11.62 7.60 8.50
CA LYS A 100 12.81 6.89 8.02
C LYS A 100 12.86 5.42 8.47
N GLN A 101 12.51 5.13 9.71
CA GLN A 101 12.48 3.76 10.24
C GLN A 101 11.42 2.93 9.51
N VAL A 102 10.20 3.45 9.48
CA VAL A 102 9.07 2.81 8.82
C VAL A 102 9.30 2.65 7.31
N THR A 103 9.98 3.59 6.65
CA THR A 103 10.33 3.48 5.21
C THR A 103 11.22 2.28 4.93
N ARG A 104 12.18 1.97 5.82
CA ARG A 104 13.05 0.79 5.66
C ARG A 104 12.26 -0.50 5.82
N GLU A 105 11.41 -0.56 6.83
CA GLU A 105 10.55 -1.73 7.08
C GLU A 105 9.53 -1.91 5.95
N MET A 106 8.98 -0.83 5.40
CA MET A 106 8.13 -0.87 4.22
C MET A 106 8.87 -1.46 3.01
N ALA A 107 10.12 -1.05 2.78
CA ALA A 107 10.93 -1.59 1.69
C ALA A 107 11.15 -3.10 1.86
N GLU A 108 11.44 -3.56 3.08
CA GLU A 108 11.58 -4.98 3.39
C GLU A 108 10.27 -5.75 3.17
N LEU A 109 9.14 -5.21 3.62
CA LEU A 109 7.82 -5.82 3.42
C LEU A 109 7.50 -5.99 1.94
N VAL A 110 7.70 -4.95 1.14
CA VAL A 110 7.43 -4.97 -0.30
C VAL A 110 8.33 -5.98 -1.02
N VAL A 111 9.63 -6.01 -0.70
CA VAL A 111 10.57 -6.96 -1.30
C VAL A 111 10.25 -8.40 -0.90
N ASN A 112 9.95 -8.65 0.37
CA ASN A 112 9.58 -9.98 0.84
C ASN A 112 8.29 -10.46 0.20
N LYS A 113 7.32 -9.56 0.00
CA LYS A 113 6.04 -9.94 -0.58
C LYS A 113 6.13 -10.31 -2.06
N ILE A 114 6.97 -9.60 -2.82
CA ILE A 114 7.29 -9.96 -4.20
C ILE A 114 7.94 -11.35 -4.26
N LYS A 115 8.90 -11.63 -3.38
CA LYS A 115 9.54 -12.95 -3.33
C LYS A 115 8.55 -14.06 -2.99
N GLU A 116 7.64 -13.81 -2.06
CA GLU A 116 6.56 -14.75 -1.73
C GLU A 116 5.64 -15.01 -2.93
N GLU A 117 5.28 -13.97 -3.70
CA GLU A 117 4.48 -14.10 -4.92
C GLU A 117 5.22 -14.85 -6.05
N GLU A 118 6.51 -14.59 -6.24
CA GLU A 118 7.37 -15.33 -7.17
C GLU A 118 7.51 -16.81 -6.76
N SER A 119 7.56 -17.10 -5.46
CA SER A 119 7.59 -18.46 -4.93
C SER A 119 6.22 -19.13 -4.82
N LYS A 120 5.11 -18.40 -5.04
CA LYS A 120 3.76 -18.95 -4.92
C LYS A 120 3.48 -20.02 -5.99
N TYR A 121 4.23 -19.97 -7.09
CA TYR A 121 4.14 -20.92 -8.19
C TYR A 121 5.50 -21.59 -8.40
N ASP A 122 5.83 -22.53 -7.52
CA ASP A 122 7.04 -23.37 -7.65
C ASP A 122 6.98 -24.27 -8.90
N ASN A 123 5.79 -24.53 -9.43
CA ASN A 123 5.57 -25.27 -10.67
C ASN A 123 4.50 -24.56 -11.54
N ILE A 124 4.71 -24.61 -12.86
CA ILE A 124 3.80 -24.11 -13.90
C ILE A 124 2.40 -24.74 -13.76
N ASP A 125 2.31 -25.98 -13.27
CA ASP A 125 1.03 -26.67 -13.05
C ASP A 125 0.14 -25.97 -12.00
N ASP A 126 0.72 -25.38 -10.95
CA ASP A 126 -0.05 -24.68 -9.92
C ASP A 126 -0.56 -23.32 -10.43
N LEU A 127 0.23 -22.65 -11.30
CA LEU A 127 -0.18 -21.42 -11.97
C LEU A 127 -1.34 -21.68 -12.95
N ILE A 128 -1.25 -22.76 -13.73
CA ILE A 128 -2.32 -23.17 -14.66
C ILE A 128 -3.58 -23.57 -13.87
N SER A 129 -3.45 -24.29 -12.77
CA SER A 129 -4.59 -24.69 -11.91
C SER A 129 -5.34 -23.48 -11.35
N ASP A 130 -4.63 -22.48 -10.84
CA ASP A 130 -5.24 -21.25 -10.36
C ASP A 130 -5.85 -20.40 -11.49
N LEU A 131 -5.22 -20.34 -12.66
CA LEU A 131 -5.78 -19.66 -13.84
C LEU A 131 -7.08 -20.34 -14.33
N VAL A 132 -7.12 -21.67 -14.34
CA VAL A 132 -8.31 -22.44 -14.77
C VAL A 132 -9.47 -22.29 -13.79
N LYS A 133 -9.22 -22.27 -12.47
CA LYS A 133 -10.28 -22.03 -11.48
C LYS A 133 -10.97 -20.67 -11.63
N ASN A 134 -10.24 -19.65 -12.07
CA ASN A 134 -10.81 -18.32 -12.30
C ASN A 134 -11.55 -18.20 -13.65
N ILE A 135 -11.50 -19.23 -14.50
CA ILE A 135 -12.24 -19.30 -15.78
C ILE A 135 -13.57 -20.03 -15.59
N ASP A 136 -13.69 -20.94 -14.62
CA ASP A 136 -14.90 -21.73 -14.38
C ASP A 136 -16.03 -20.94 -13.67
N ASP A 137 -15.79 -19.71 -13.20
CA ASP A 137 -16.79 -18.88 -12.49
C ASP A 137 -17.58 -17.91 -13.42
N GLU A 138 -17.32 -17.85 -14.75
CA GLU A 138 -18.03 -16.93 -15.66
C GLU A 138 -19.08 -17.56 -16.61
N ASP A 139 -19.32 -18.87 -16.59
CA ASP A 139 -20.32 -19.50 -17.48
C ASP A 139 -21.30 -20.45 -16.74
N GLU A 140 -22.06 -19.94 -15.78
CA GLU A 140 -23.42 -20.47 -15.55
C GLU A 140 -24.42 -19.61 -16.32
N PRO A 141 -24.94 -20.06 -17.48
CA PRO A 141 -26.13 -19.43 -18.04
C PRO A 141 -27.29 -19.71 -17.09
N ASP A 142 -27.81 -18.64 -16.47
CA ASP A 142 -29.10 -18.61 -15.79
C ASP A 142 -30.16 -19.27 -16.69
N ASN A 143 -30.45 -20.55 -16.42
CA ASN A 143 -31.52 -21.26 -17.09
C ASN A 143 -32.85 -20.87 -16.41
N LEU A 144 -33.63 -20.06 -17.16
CA LEU A 144 -35.05 -19.81 -17.00
C LEU A 144 -35.91 -21.09 -17.06
#